data_AF-A0A959WMH9-F1
#
_entry.id   AF-A0A959WMH9-F1
#
_cell.length_a   1.000
_cell.length_b   1.000
_cell.length_c   1.000
_cell.angle_alpha   90.00
_cell.angle_beta   90.00
_cell.angle_gamma   90.00
#
_symmetry.space_group_name_H-M   'P 1'
#
loop_
_entity.id
_entity.type
_entity.pdbx_description
1 polymer ?
#
loop_
_entity_poly.entity_id
_entity_poly.type
_entity_poly.pdbx_seq_one_letter_code
_entity_poly.pdbx_strand_id
1 'polypeptide(L)'
;MTHDPTFWIISRAAGFTSLGMLATTMVLGIVLRARPFQRLKPAQVMEVHRFVSLLGILALGVHGVSLLLDKTVQLSPLDLVVPGIAPYRPLWTGIGVVAGELMILLHLSFRYRNRIGVRVWRRMHWAAYGTIVGGALHGLLAGSDSNRPFVLGIYAVLLVMVATPLAWRIMPVKRTPARKPAQAAAS
;
A
#
# COMPACT_ATOMS: atom_id res chain seq x y z
N MET A 1 -29.89 11.75 22.40
CA MET A 1 -28.97 12.20 21.34
C MET A 1 -28.81 11.04 20.36
N THR A 2 -29.35 11.15 19.16
CA THR A 2 -29.20 10.12 18.11
C THR A 2 -27.74 10.05 17.70
N HIS A 3 -27.12 8.86 17.80
CA HIS A 3 -25.79 8.64 17.25
C HIS A 3 -25.85 8.82 15.73
N ASP A 4 -25.15 9.82 15.21
CA ASP A 4 -24.97 10.03 13.76
C ASP A 4 -23.79 9.17 13.28
N PRO A 5 -24.02 8.14 12.44
CA PRO A 5 -22.96 7.26 11.97
C PRO A 5 -22.20 7.81 10.75
N THR A 6 -22.49 9.04 10.29
CA THR A 6 -21.95 9.58 9.03
C THR A 6 -20.43 9.54 8.98
N PHE A 7 -19.74 10.11 9.97
CA PHE A 7 -18.27 10.13 10.00
C PHE A 7 -17.67 8.73 10.19
N TRP A 8 -18.37 7.86 10.92
CA TRP A 8 -17.98 6.46 11.05
C TRP A 8 -18.01 5.74 9.70
N ILE A 9 -19.09 5.87 8.92
CA ILE A 9 -19.23 5.26 7.59
C ILE A 9 -18.17 5.83 6.62
N ILE A 10 -17.98 7.15 6.61
CA ILE A 10 -16.99 7.81 5.75
C ILE A 10 -15.59 7.31 6.10
N SER A 11 -15.24 7.23 7.39
CA SER A 11 -13.96 6.73 7.85
C SER A 11 -13.71 5.31 7.36
N ARG A 12 -14.71 4.42 7.46
CA ARG A 12 -14.58 3.03 6.99
C ARG A 12 -14.38 2.95 5.49
N ALA A 13 -15.23 3.63 4.72
CA ALA A 13 -15.14 3.65 3.26
C ALA A 13 -13.79 4.22 2.78
N ALA A 14 -13.34 5.32 3.38
CA ALA A 14 -12.07 5.95 3.05
C ALA A 14 -10.86 5.08 3.44
N GLY A 15 -10.92 4.38 4.57
CA GLY A 15 -9.88 3.43 5.00
C GLY A 15 -9.71 2.26 4.04
N PHE A 16 -10.82 1.60 3.67
CA PHE A 16 -10.78 0.52 2.65
C PHE A 16 -10.33 1.03 1.29
N THR A 17 -10.79 2.22 0.88
CA THR A 17 -10.36 2.85 -0.38
C THR A 17 -8.86 3.12 -0.37
N SER A 18 -8.32 3.66 0.72
CA SER A 18 -6.88 3.92 0.85
C SER A 18 -6.06 2.62 0.74
N LEU A 19 -6.47 1.57 1.45
CA LEU A 19 -5.80 0.26 1.40
C LEU A 19 -5.88 -0.36 -0.01
N GLY A 20 -7.02 -0.25 -0.69
CA GLY A 20 -7.19 -0.73 -2.06
C GLY A 20 -6.33 0.03 -3.07
N MET A 21 -6.21 1.34 -2.93
CA MET A 21 -5.33 2.16 -3.76
C MET A 21 -3.86 1.87 -3.48
N LEU A 22 -3.48 1.61 -2.23
CA LEU A 22 -2.14 1.14 -1.86
C LEU A 22 -1.82 -0.20 -2.53
N ALA A 23 -2.71 -1.18 -2.42
CA ALA A 23 -2.55 -2.49 -3.07
C ALA A 23 -2.38 -2.35 -4.59
N THR A 24 -3.25 -1.56 -5.23
CA THR A 24 -3.18 -1.28 -6.67
C THR A 24 -1.86 -0.61 -7.06
N THR A 25 -1.43 0.39 -6.28
CA THR A 25 -0.15 1.10 -6.47
C THR A 25 1.03 0.12 -6.40
N MET A 26 1.01 -0.83 -5.46
CA MET A 26 2.04 -1.86 -5.33
C MET A 26 2.08 -2.79 -6.54
N VAL A 27 0.92 -3.25 -7.02
CA VAL A 27 0.85 -4.08 -8.24
C VAL A 27 1.44 -3.33 -9.44
N LEU A 28 1.08 -2.05 -9.63
CA LEU A 28 1.66 -1.21 -10.68
C LEU A 28 3.18 -1.07 -10.53
N GLY A 29 3.68 -0.93 -9.31
CA GLY A 29 5.11 -0.91 -9.00
C GLY A 29 5.83 -2.21 -9.37
N ILE A 30 5.18 -3.36 -9.14
CA ILE A 30 5.69 -4.68 -9.56
C ILE A 30 5.70 -4.77 -11.09
N VAL A 31 4.64 -4.35 -11.77
CA VAL A 31 4.55 -4.32 -13.24
C VAL A 31 5.64 -3.45 -13.84
N LEU A 32 5.89 -2.26 -13.29
CA LEU A 32 6.97 -1.36 -13.74
C LEU A 32 8.35 -2.02 -13.66
N ARG A 33 8.59 -2.83 -12.62
CA ARG A 33 9.86 -3.49 -12.38
C ARG A 33 10.03 -4.77 -13.21
N ALA A 34 9.00 -5.60 -13.30
CA ALA A 34 9.05 -6.89 -13.97
C ALA A 34 8.81 -6.80 -15.48
N ARG A 35 8.09 -5.76 -15.93
CA ARG A 35 7.69 -5.55 -17.34
C ARG A 35 7.07 -6.80 -17.99
N PRO A 36 6.04 -7.43 -17.37
CA PRO A 36 5.40 -8.64 -17.90
C PRO A 36 4.72 -8.43 -19.26
N PHE A 37 4.29 -7.20 -19.56
CA PHE A 37 3.50 -6.89 -20.74
C PHE A 37 4.29 -6.01 -21.71
N GLN A 38 4.68 -6.57 -22.86
CA GLN A 38 5.48 -5.85 -23.87
C GLN A 38 4.74 -4.65 -24.49
N ARG A 39 3.41 -4.68 -24.51
CA ARG A 39 2.57 -3.60 -25.07
C ARG A 39 2.43 -2.39 -24.15
N LEU A 40 2.72 -2.54 -22.84
CA LEU A 40 2.58 -1.44 -21.88
C LEU A 40 3.87 -0.62 -21.83
N LYS A 41 3.76 0.68 -22.10
CA LYS A 41 4.90 1.60 -21.99
C LYS A 41 5.17 1.90 -20.51
N PRO A 42 6.41 1.75 -20.01
CA PRO A 42 6.73 2.03 -18.61
C PRO A 42 6.36 3.45 -18.15
N ALA A 43 6.40 4.43 -19.05
CA ALA A 43 6.00 5.80 -18.74
C ALA A 43 4.50 5.90 -18.35
N GLN A 44 3.62 5.23 -19.10
CA GLN A 44 2.18 5.24 -18.84
C GLN A 44 1.85 4.54 -17.52
N VAL A 45 2.46 3.38 -17.25
CA VAL A 45 2.28 2.66 -15.97
C VAL A 45 2.81 3.50 -14.80
N MET A 46 3.87 4.29 -15.00
CA MET A 46 4.41 5.20 -13.99
C MET A 46 3.47 6.35 -13.68
N GLU A 47 2.83 6.94 -14.69
CA GLU A 47 1.81 7.98 -14.49
C GLU A 47 0.63 7.45 -13.70
N VAL A 48 0.11 6.27 -14.07
CA VAL A 48 -0.99 5.61 -13.34
C VAL A 48 -0.57 5.28 -11.91
N HIS A 49 0.65 4.74 -11.71
CA HIS A 49 1.17 4.45 -10.37
C HIS A 49 1.21 5.71 -9.48
N ARG A 50 1.67 6.84 -10.02
CA ARG A 50 1.71 8.11 -9.28
C ARG A 50 0.32 8.64 -8.97
N PHE A 51 -0.59 8.57 -9.94
CA PHE A 51 -1.97 9.02 -9.78
C PHE A 51 -2.73 8.19 -8.73
N VAL A 52 -2.70 6.86 -8.84
CA VAL A 52 -3.33 5.95 -7.88
C VAL A 52 -2.70 6.09 -6.49
N SER A 53 -1.38 6.28 -6.41
CA SER A 53 -0.70 6.55 -5.13
C SER A 53 -1.22 7.84 -4.46
N LEU A 54 -1.43 8.90 -5.24
CA LEU A 54 -1.99 10.16 -4.73
C LEU A 54 -3.44 9.97 -4.26
N LEU A 55 -4.28 9.25 -5.02
CA LEU A 55 -5.65 8.92 -4.59
C LEU A 55 -5.67 8.14 -3.27
N GLY A 56 -4.73 7.20 -3.08
CA GLY A 56 -4.59 6.47 -1.82
C GLY A 56 -4.24 7.38 -0.63
N ILE A 57 -3.39 8.38 -0.83
CA ILE A 57 -3.05 9.39 0.19
C ILE A 57 -4.23 10.33 0.46
N LEU A 58 -4.98 10.73 -0.57
CA LEU A 58 -6.18 11.55 -0.38
C LEU A 58 -7.24 10.78 0.42
N ALA A 59 -7.47 9.50 0.09
CA ALA A 59 -8.36 8.64 0.85
C ALA A 59 -7.89 8.43 2.30
N LEU A 60 -6.57 8.31 2.53
CA LEU A 60 -5.99 8.30 3.89
C LEU A 60 -6.29 9.62 4.64
N GLY A 61 -6.18 10.76 3.97
CA GLY A 61 -6.54 12.06 4.54
C GLY A 61 -8.00 12.14 4.94
N VAL A 62 -8.91 11.69 4.06
CA VAL A 62 -10.36 11.60 4.37
C VAL A 62 -10.61 10.65 5.53
N HIS A 63 -9.93 9.51 5.59
CA HIS A 63 -10.01 8.56 6.71
C HIS A 63 -9.59 9.21 8.03
N GLY A 64 -8.43 9.89 8.07
CA GLY A 64 -7.96 10.58 9.28
C GLY A 64 -8.87 11.74 9.71
N VAL A 65 -9.27 12.61 8.77
CA VAL A 65 -10.14 13.76 9.07
C VAL A 65 -11.52 13.32 9.56
N SER A 66 -12.11 12.30 8.95
CA SER A 66 -13.40 11.77 9.43
C SER A 66 -13.30 11.17 10.83
N LEU A 67 -12.17 10.54 11.20
CA LEU A 67 -11.96 10.08 12.58
C LEU A 67 -11.86 11.21 13.60
N LEU A 68 -11.35 12.39 13.24
CA LEU A 68 -11.35 13.57 14.13
C LEU A 68 -12.76 14.12 14.37
N LEU A 69 -13.64 13.96 13.39
CA LEU A 69 -15.03 14.42 13.45
C LEU A 69 -15.95 13.39 14.11
N ASP A 70 -15.46 12.17 14.31
CA ASP A 70 -16.20 11.07 14.90
C ASP A 70 -16.21 11.14 16.44
N LYS A 71 -17.42 11.27 17.01
CA LYS A 71 -17.63 11.41 18.46
C LYS A 71 -17.45 10.12 19.25
N THR A 72 -17.32 8.97 18.59
CA THR A 72 -17.18 7.66 19.24
C THR A 72 -15.74 7.40 19.70
N VAL A 73 -14.75 7.85 18.92
CA VAL A 73 -13.32 7.63 19.20
C VAL A 73 -12.63 8.83 19.84
N GLN A 74 -13.17 10.04 19.65
CA GLN A 74 -12.69 11.29 20.28
C GLN A 74 -11.17 11.51 20.11
N LEU A 75 -10.69 11.40 18.87
CA LEU A 75 -9.28 11.61 18.56
C LEU A 75 -8.96 13.11 18.43
N SER A 76 -7.74 13.46 18.82
CA SER A 76 -7.11 14.75 18.59
C SER A 76 -6.27 14.74 17.30
N PRO A 77 -5.95 15.91 16.70
CA PRO A 77 -5.04 15.97 15.55
C PRO A 77 -3.66 15.36 15.82
N LEU A 78 -3.19 15.40 17.08
CA LEU A 78 -1.90 14.83 17.45
C LEU A 78 -1.90 13.30 17.33
N ASP A 79 -3.05 12.66 17.56
CA ASP A 79 -3.21 11.20 17.46
C ASP A 79 -3.04 10.68 16.02
N LEU A 80 -3.16 11.56 15.01
CA LEU A 80 -2.94 11.20 13.60
C LEU A 80 -1.46 11.24 13.17
N VAL A 81 -0.59 11.83 13.99
CA VAL A 81 0.82 12.09 13.63
C VAL A 81 1.80 11.54 14.66
N VAL A 82 1.36 11.25 15.88
CA VAL A 82 2.20 10.62 16.90
C VAL A 82 1.70 9.19 17.14
N PRO A 83 2.47 8.16 16.76
CA PRO A 83 2.09 6.78 17.00
C PRO A 83 1.93 6.47 18.49
N GLY A 84 0.83 5.80 18.87
CA GLY A 84 0.67 5.17 20.17
C GLY A 84 0.10 6.05 21.29
N ILE A 85 -0.13 7.34 21.05
CA ILE A 85 -0.76 8.23 22.04
C ILE A 85 -2.30 8.22 22.00
N ALA A 86 -2.88 7.70 20.91
CA ALA A 86 -4.33 7.65 20.73
C ALA A 86 -5.00 6.82 21.83
N PRO A 87 -6.11 7.31 22.44
CA PRO A 87 -6.80 6.59 23.52
C PRO A 87 -7.48 5.30 23.01
N TYR A 88 -7.85 5.26 21.74
CA TYR A 88 -8.50 4.11 21.12
C TYR A 88 -7.48 3.10 20.58
N ARG A 89 -7.41 1.90 21.18
CA ARG A 89 -6.57 0.77 20.74
C ARG A 89 -5.14 1.22 20.34
N PRO A 90 -4.36 1.80 21.27
CA PRO A 90 -3.16 2.60 20.97
C PRO A 90 -2.14 1.88 20.10
N LEU A 91 -1.90 0.58 20.34
CA LEU A 91 -0.95 -0.20 19.54
C LEU A 91 -1.36 -0.28 18.06
N TRP A 92 -2.60 -0.70 17.79
CA TRP A 92 -3.08 -0.90 16.42
C TRP A 92 -3.31 0.43 15.71
N THR A 93 -3.78 1.45 16.43
CA THR A 93 -3.89 2.82 15.90
C THR A 93 -2.52 3.40 15.58
N GLY A 94 -1.52 3.23 16.45
CA GLY A 94 -0.15 3.65 16.19
C GLY A 94 0.47 2.97 14.96
N ILE A 95 0.22 1.68 14.75
CA ILE A 95 0.64 0.98 13.51
C ILE A 95 -0.01 1.62 12.28
N GLY A 96 -1.27 2.04 12.37
CA GLY A 96 -1.98 2.77 11.31
C GLY A 96 -1.34 4.13 11.01
N VAL A 97 -0.98 4.89 12.04
CA VAL A 97 -0.26 6.17 11.91
C VAL A 97 1.07 5.95 11.19
N VAL A 98 1.90 5.01 11.65
CA VAL A 98 3.19 4.68 11.00
C VAL A 98 2.99 4.25 9.55
N ALA A 99 1.97 3.45 9.24
CA ALA A 99 1.66 3.08 7.87
C ALA A 99 1.29 4.30 7.01
N GLY A 100 0.46 5.21 7.54
CA GLY A 100 0.10 6.45 6.86
C GLY A 100 1.29 7.38 6.59
N GLU A 101 2.17 7.54 7.59
CA GLU A 101 3.41 8.30 7.46
C GLU A 101 4.32 7.69 6.39
N LEU A 102 4.47 6.35 6.38
CA LEU A 102 5.23 5.65 5.35
C LEU A 102 4.61 5.84 3.97
N MET A 103 3.28 5.84 3.80
CA MET A 103 2.65 6.12 2.51
C MET A 103 3.07 7.49 1.96
N ILE A 104 2.98 8.53 2.81
CA ILE A 104 3.34 9.91 2.45
C ILE A 104 4.83 10.01 2.14
N LEU A 105 5.68 9.48 3.04
CA LEU A 105 7.14 9.49 2.88
C LEU A 105 7.57 8.80 1.59
N LEU A 106 7.01 7.63 1.30
CA LEU A 106 7.33 6.85 0.10
C LEU A 106 6.91 7.57 -1.18
N HIS A 107 5.73 8.20 -1.19
CA HIS A 107 5.28 8.99 -2.33
C HIS A 107 6.21 10.20 -2.58
N LEU A 108 6.51 10.97 -1.53
CA LEU A 108 7.37 12.15 -1.63
C LEU A 108 8.82 11.80 -1.96
N SER A 109 9.31 10.63 -1.52
CA SER A 109 10.69 10.17 -1.77
C SER A 109 11.06 10.14 -3.25
N PHE A 110 10.09 9.94 -4.14
CA PHE A 110 10.32 9.90 -5.59
C PHE A 110 10.86 11.23 -6.13
N ARG A 111 10.40 12.37 -5.58
CA ARG A 111 10.89 13.71 -5.95
C ARG A 111 12.37 13.90 -5.60
N TYR A 112 12.81 13.27 -4.52
CA TYR A 112 14.18 13.40 -3.99
C TYR A 112 15.11 12.26 -4.42
N ARG A 113 14.64 11.30 -5.22
CA ARG A 113 15.39 10.09 -5.62
C ARG A 113 16.76 10.39 -6.24
N ASN A 114 16.89 11.50 -6.96
CA ASN A 114 18.13 11.90 -7.61
C ASN A 114 19.15 12.48 -6.61
N ARG A 115 18.69 13.02 -5.48
CA ARG A 115 19.55 13.56 -4.40
C ARG A 115 20.02 12.46 -3.44
N ILE A 116 19.13 11.56 -3.03
CA ILE A 116 19.46 10.47 -2.09
C ILE A 116 20.09 9.24 -2.77
N GLY A 117 20.07 9.20 -4.10
CA GLY A 117 20.56 8.09 -4.91
C GLY A 117 19.54 6.95 -5.06
N VAL A 118 19.50 6.38 -6.27
CA VAL A 118 18.51 5.35 -6.66
C VAL A 118 18.61 4.10 -5.79
N ARG A 119 19.80 3.75 -5.28
CA ARG A 119 20.00 2.57 -4.42
C ARG A 119 19.33 2.73 -3.06
N VAL A 120 19.53 3.87 -2.41
CA VAL A 120 18.93 4.19 -1.10
C VAL A 120 17.42 4.34 -1.25
N TRP A 121 16.98 5.11 -2.25
CA TRP A 121 15.57 5.24 -2.60
C TRP A 121 14.90 3.88 -2.76
N ARG A 122 15.52 2.96 -3.51
CA ARG A 122 14.98 1.62 -3.71
C ARG A 122 14.91 0.81 -2.42
N ARG A 123 15.91 0.91 -1.53
CA ARG A 123 15.89 0.25 -0.21
C ARG A 123 14.74 0.76 0.64
N MET A 124 14.59 2.08 0.74
CA MET A 124 13.46 2.70 1.45
C MET A 124 12.13 2.24 0.85
N HIS A 125 12.03 2.14 -0.47
CA HIS A 125 10.80 1.76 -1.15
C HIS A 125 10.33 0.32 -0.85
N TRP A 126 11.20 -0.55 -0.31
CA TRP A 126 10.75 -1.85 0.22
C TRP A 126 9.85 -1.71 1.46
N ALA A 127 9.89 -0.58 2.16
CA ALA A 127 8.98 -0.32 3.28
C ALA A 127 7.50 -0.34 2.86
N ALA A 128 7.18 -0.19 1.57
CA ALA A 128 5.82 -0.32 1.05
C ALA A 128 5.16 -1.66 1.40
N TYR A 129 5.93 -2.75 1.48
CA TYR A 129 5.40 -4.05 1.93
C TYR A 129 5.05 -4.04 3.41
N GLY A 130 5.83 -3.36 4.25
CA GLY A 130 5.50 -3.11 5.64
C GLY A 130 4.26 -2.23 5.77
N THR A 131 4.12 -1.22 4.91
CA THR A 131 2.96 -0.31 4.89
C THR A 131 1.64 -1.03 4.63
N ILE A 132 1.57 -1.93 3.63
CA ILE A 132 0.32 -2.65 3.35
C ILE A 132 -0.03 -3.64 4.47
N VAL A 133 0.96 -4.32 5.04
CA VAL A 133 0.75 -5.24 6.16
C VAL A 133 0.31 -4.46 7.40
N GLY A 134 0.99 -3.36 7.72
CA GLY A 134 0.64 -2.48 8.83
C GLY A 134 -0.76 -1.89 8.69
N GLY A 135 -1.11 -1.38 7.51
CA GLY A 135 -2.45 -0.86 7.23
C GLY A 135 -3.55 -1.93 7.33
N ALA A 136 -3.29 -3.14 6.83
CA ALA A 136 -4.21 -4.26 6.97
C ALA A 136 -4.38 -4.70 8.43
N LEU A 137 -3.28 -4.82 9.19
CA LEU A 137 -3.31 -5.17 10.62
C LEU A 137 -4.02 -4.10 11.44
N HIS A 138 -3.74 -2.82 11.18
CA HIS A 138 -4.45 -1.69 11.77
C HIS A 138 -5.96 -1.83 11.52
N GLY A 139 -6.37 -1.99 10.26
CA GLY A 139 -7.78 -2.12 9.91
C GLY A 139 -8.45 -3.33 10.58
N LEU A 140 -7.82 -4.50 10.52
CA LEU A 140 -8.34 -5.74 11.10
C LEU A 140 -8.45 -5.67 12.63
N LEU A 141 -7.44 -5.13 13.30
CA LEU A 141 -7.31 -5.23 14.76
C LEU A 141 -7.78 -3.97 15.49
N ALA A 142 -7.91 -2.83 14.80
CA ALA A 142 -8.57 -1.63 15.31
C ALA A 142 -10.04 -1.53 14.89
N GLY A 143 -10.45 -2.17 13.79
CA GLY A 143 -11.84 -2.13 13.30
C GLY A 143 -12.83 -2.82 14.23
N SER A 144 -14.03 -2.25 14.32
CA SER A 144 -15.16 -2.84 15.06
C SER A 144 -15.97 -3.82 14.19
N ASP A 145 -15.83 -3.73 12.87
CA ASP A 145 -16.53 -4.51 11.84
C ASP A 145 -15.69 -5.68 11.30
N SER A 146 -14.46 -5.86 11.76
CA SER A 146 -13.50 -6.87 11.27
C SER A 146 -13.96 -8.31 11.45
N ASN A 147 -14.94 -8.58 12.33
CA ASN A 147 -15.52 -9.92 12.49
C ASN A 147 -16.54 -10.27 11.40
N ARG A 148 -16.89 -9.33 10.51
CA ARG A 148 -17.82 -9.58 9.41
C ARG A 148 -17.11 -10.33 8.27
N PRO A 149 -17.65 -11.47 7.78
CA PRO A 149 -16.99 -12.26 6.73
C PRO A 149 -16.68 -11.46 5.47
N PHE A 150 -17.57 -10.54 5.07
CA PHE A 150 -17.35 -9.68 3.92
C PHE A 150 -16.13 -8.75 4.09
N VAL A 151 -15.93 -8.19 5.29
CA VAL A 151 -14.78 -7.33 5.60
C VAL A 151 -13.48 -8.13 5.57
N LEU A 152 -13.47 -9.33 6.15
CA LEU A 152 -12.34 -10.25 6.05
C LEU A 152 -12.02 -10.61 4.58
N GLY A 153 -13.05 -10.83 3.77
CA GLY A 153 -12.92 -11.06 2.33
C GLY A 153 -12.21 -9.92 1.60
N ILE A 154 -12.51 -8.65 1.94
CA ILE A 154 -11.83 -7.48 1.38
C ILE A 154 -10.33 -7.55 1.69
N TYR A 155 -9.95 -7.73 2.97
CA TYR A 155 -8.54 -7.82 3.35
C TYR A 155 -7.82 -8.98 2.64
N ALA A 156 -8.45 -10.15 2.59
CA ALA A 156 -7.89 -11.31 1.91
C ALA A 156 -7.65 -11.05 0.42
N VAL A 157 -8.63 -10.48 -0.28
CA VAL A 157 -8.51 -10.12 -1.70
C VAL A 157 -7.38 -9.13 -1.94
N LEU A 158 -7.28 -8.06 -1.14
CA LEU A 158 -6.24 -7.04 -1.29
C LEU A 158 -4.84 -7.59 -1.03
N LEU A 159 -4.68 -8.44 -0.02
CA LEU A 159 -3.40 -9.07 0.28
C LEU A 159 -3.00 -10.08 -0.80
N VAL A 160 -3.92 -10.92 -1.28
CA VAL A 160 -3.69 -11.85 -2.38
C VAL A 160 -3.32 -11.11 -3.67
N MET A 161 -4.04 -10.03 -3.98
CA MET A 161 -3.78 -9.17 -5.14
C MET A 161 -2.33 -8.67 -5.20
N VAL A 162 -1.71 -8.39 -4.04
CA VAL A 162 -0.30 -7.98 -3.96
C VAL A 162 0.65 -9.18 -3.87
N ALA A 163 0.29 -10.21 -3.09
CA ALA A 163 1.15 -11.37 -2.86
C ALA A 163 1.38 -12.20 -4.13
N THR A 164 0.36 -12.39 -4.97
CA THR A 164 0.47 -13.20 -6.19
C THR A 164 1.50 -12.66 -7.19
N PRO A 165 1.46 -11.38 -7.64
CA PRO A 165 2.48 -10.86 -8.56
C PRO A 165 3.85 -10.72 -7.90
N LEU A 166 3.91 -10.52 -6.57
CA LEU A 166 5.17 -10.53 -5.83
C LEU A 166 5.81 -11.93 -5.86
N ALA A 167 5.04 -12.96 -5.55
CA ALA A 167 5.47 -14.37 -5.58
C ALA A 167 5.95 -14.77 -6.98
N TRP A 168 5.17 -14.45 -8.01
CA TRP A 168 5.55 -14.70 -9.41
C TRP A 168 6.90 -14.05 -9.77
N ARG A 169 7.15 -12.82 -9.28
CA ARG A 169 8.39 -12.09 -9.56
C ARG A 169 9.63 -12.68 -8.87
N ILE A 170 9.48 -13.29 -7.70
CA ILE A 170 10.61 -13.87 -6.93
C ILE A 170 10.90 -15.32 -7.32
N MET A 171 9.99 -15.99 -8.03
CA MET A 171 10.21 -17.35 -8.49
C MET A 171 11.40 -17.42 -9.48
N PRO A 172 12.34 -18.36 -9.28
CA PRO A 172 13.46 -18.52 -10.20
C PRO A 172 12.96 -19.02 -11.55
N VAL A 173 13.13 -18.20 -12.59
CA VAL A 173 12.93 -18.65 -13.96
C VAL A 173 14.06 -19.62 -14.28
N LYS A 174 13.76 -20.92 -14.45
CA LYS A 174 14.70 -21.89 -15.02
C LYS A 174 15.07 -21.38 -16.42
N ARG A 175 16.24 -20.76 -16.56
CA ARG A 175 16.79 -20.44 -17.87
C ARG A 175 17.15 -21.76 -18.52
N THR A 176 16.42 -22.16 -19.55
CA THR A 176 16.83 -23.25 -20.43
C THR A 176 18.23 -22.88 -20.94
N PRO A 177 19.26 -23.73 -20.76
CA PRO A 177 20.60 -23.43 -21.23
C PRO A 177 20.53 -23.12 -22.72
N ALA A 178 21.06 -21.98 -23.14
CA ALA A 178 21.18 -21.67 -24.55
C ALA A 178 21.99 -22.81 -25.18
N ARG A 179 21.39 -23.51 -26.15
CA ARG A 179 22.09 -24.51 -26.95
C ARG A 179 23.31 -23.79 -27.53
N LYS A 180 24.52 -24.18 -27.10
CA LYS A 180 25.77 -23.66 -27.70
C LYS A 180 25.57 -23.73 -29.22
N PRO A 181 25.78 -22.63 -29.98
CA PRO A 181 25.84 -22.77 -31.43
C PRO A 181 26.88 -23.86 -31.67
N ALA A 182 26.44 -24.96 -32.30
CA ALA A 182 27.34 -25.99 -32.74
C ALA A 182 28.39 -25.25 -33.54
N GLN A 183 29.63 -25.22 -33.02
CA GLN A 183 30.76 -24.80 -33.81
C GLN A 183 30.61 -25.59 -35.10
N ALA A 184 30.31 -24.89 -36.19
CA ALA A 184 30.44 -25.42 -37.53
C ALA A 184 31.94 -25.69 -37.68
N ALA A 185 32.32 -26.84 -37.17
CA ALA A 185 33.61 -27.45 -37.35
C ALA A 185 33.60 -28.01 -38.76
N ALA A 186 34.67 -27.67 -39.47
CA ALA A 186 35.17 -28.34 -40.66
C ALA A 186 34.29 -28.27 -41.91
N SER A 187 34.64 -27.36 -42.82
CA SER A 187 35.43 -27.71 -44.04
C SER A 187 35.70 -26.46 -44.85
#